data_AF-A0A2N4XU39-F1
#
_entry.id   AF-A0A2N4XU39-F1
#
_cell.length_a   1.000
_cell.length_b   1.000
_cell.length_c   1.000
_cell.angle_alpha   90.00
_cell.angle_beta   90.00
_cell.angle_gamma   90.00
#
_symmetry.space_group_name_H-M   'P 1'
#
loop_
_entity.id
_entity.type
_entity.pdbx_description
1 polymer ?
#
loop_
_entity_poly.entity_id
_entity_poly.type
_entity_poly.pdbx_seq_one_letter_code
_entity_poly.pdbx_strand_id
1 'polypeptide(L)'
;MLKSGVAWLLLMGAQLAAAEALPSPGQYGFDWLKPETTRCVAIKPALIARFKHCSPADVSKAFGLDFPGRACRVSPQSEYMVYATRKQCQEALETMQANAP
;
A
#
# COMPACT_ATOMS: atom_id res chain seq x y z
N MET A 1 -45.24 39.45 -1.78
CA MET A 1 -44.64 38.31 -2.50
C MET A 1 -43.41 38.82 -3.24
N LEU A 2 -42.19 38.57 -2.75
CA LEU A 2 -40.96 38.98 -3.43
C LEU A 2 -40.08 37.75 -3.63
N LYS A 3 -39.93 37.35 -4.90
CA LYS A 3 -39.08 36.26 -5.37
C LYS A 3 -37.68 36.83 -5.62
N SER A 4 -36.69 36.40 -4.83
CA SER A 4 -35.25 36.56 -5.08
C SER A 4 -34.59 35.33 -4.47
N GLY A 5 -33.71 34.58 -5.10
CA GLY A 5 -32.94 34.76 -6.31
C GLY A 5 -31.80 33.79 -6.12
N VAL A 6 -31.82 32.69 -6.86
CA VAL A 6 -30.90 31.55 -6.75
C VAL A 6 -29.49 32.03 -7.11
N ALA A 7 -28.57 32.05 -6.15
CA ALA A 7 -27.14 32.21 -6.41
C ALA A 7 -26.39 31.09 -5.68
N TRP A 8 -26.43 29.90 -6.25
CA TRP A 8 -25.55 28.80 -5.84
C TRP A 8 -24.15 29.08 -6.43
N LEU A 9 -23.28 29.68 -5.63
CA LEU A 9 -21.86 29.71 -5.91
C LEU A 9 -21.32 28.28 -5.87
N LEU A 10 -20.97 27.77 -7.06
CA LEU A 10 -20.24 26.53 -7.25
C LEU A 10 -18.86 26.64 -6.59
N LEU A 11 -18.74 26.11 -5.37
CA LEU A 11 -17.46 25.79 -4.75
C LEU A 11 -16.82 24.61 -5.50
N MET A 12 -16.05 24.90 -6.55
CA MET A 12 -15.07 23.97 -7.09
C MET A 12 -13.86 23.91 -6.15
N GLY A 13 -14.03 23.22 -5.03
CA GLY A 13 -12.92 22.79 -4.20
C GLY A 13 -12.18 21.66 -4.92
N ALA A 14 -11.07 22.00 -5.57
CA ALA A 14 -10.11 21.02 -6.05
C ALA A 14 -9.66 20.17 -4.86
N GLN A 15 -10.16 18.94 -4.77
CA GLN A 15 -9.61 17.93 -3.89
C GLN A 15 -8.19 17.65 -4.40
N LEU A 16 -7.19 18.27 -3.77
CA LEU A 16 -5.82 17.78 -3.79
C LEU A 16 -5.88 16.39 -3.17
N ALA A 17 -6.00 15.36 -4.01
CA ALA A 17 -5.74 13.99 -3.61
C ALA A 17 -4.33 13.98 -3.00
N ALA A 18 -4.26 13.78 -1.69
CA ALA A 18 -2.99 13.55 -1.02
C ALA A 18 -2.37 12.34 -1.72
N ALA A 19 -1.33 12.58 -2.53
CA ALA A 19 -0.59 11.51 -3.17
C ALA A 19 -0.12 10.57 -2.06
N GLU A 20 -0.63 9.34 -2.05
CA GLU A 20 -0.28 8.38 -1.01
C GLU A 20 1.24 8.22 -0.99
N ALA A 21 1.82 8.48 0.18
CA ALA A 21 3.26 8.54 0.32
C ALA A 21 3.87 7.17 -0.02
N LEU A 22 4.67 7.13 -1.10
CA LEU A 22 5.47 5.98 -1.46
C LEU A 22 6.38 5.57 -0.29
N PRO A 23 6.71 4.26 -0.18
CA PRO A 23 7.60 3.77 0.86
C PRO A 23 8.98 4.43 0.76
N SER A 24 9.57 4.75 1.90
CA SER A 24 10.92 5.28 2.00
C SER A 24 11.97 4.18 1.78
N PRO A 25 13.17 4.52 1.28
CA PRO A 25 14.31 3.61 1.29
C PRO A 25 14.58 3.08 2.71
N GLY A 26 15.00 1.80 2.81
CA GLY A 26 15.29 1.14 4.09
C GLY A 26 14.15 0.26 4.63
N GLN A 27 12.99 0.27 3.98
CA GLN A 27 11.91 -0.68 4.24
C GLN A 27 12.14 -2.02 3.54
N TYR A 28 11.34 -3.03 3.89
CA TYR A 28 11.43 -4.39 3.38
C TYR A 28 10.08 -4.86 2.88
N GLY A 29 10.05 -5.73 1.87
CA GLY A 29 8.80 -6.32 1.42
C GLY A 29 8.95 -7.55 0.55
N PHE A 30 7.82 -8.17 0.23
CA PHE A 30 7.72 -9.34 -0.65
C PHE A 30 6.50 -9.20 -1.57
N ASP A 31 6.57 -9.79 -2.76
CA ASP A 31 5.45 -9.87 -3.71
C ASP A 31 4.45 -10.96 -3.27
N TRP A 32 3.29 -10.60 -2.71
CA TRP A 32 2.33 -11.58 -2.16
C TRP A 32 1.58 -12.35 -3.25
N LEU A 33 1.56 -11.85 -4.49
CA LEU A 33 0.98 -12.54 -5.64
C LEU A 33 1.92 -13.62 -6.19
N LYS A 34 3.08 -13.86 -5.56
CA LYS A 34 4.09 -14.85 -5.94
C LYS A 34 4.56 -15.68 -4.74
N PRO A 35 3.65 -16.29 -3.97
CA PRO A 35 3.93 -16.82 -2.64
C PRO A 35 5.06 -17.88 -2.60
N GLU A 36 5.21 -18.66 -3.67
CA GLU A 36 6.21 -19.73 -3.77
C GLU A 36 7.63 -19.24 -4.09
N THR A 37 7.75 -18.11 -4.78
CA THR A 37 9.04 -17.63 -5.32
C THR A 37 9.54 -16.35 -4.67
N THR A 38 8.63 -15.64 -4.02
CA THR A 38 8.91 -14.36 -3.39
C THR A 38 9.81 -14.53 -2.17
N ARG A 39 10.52 -13.46 -1.82
CA ARG A 39 11.38 -13.41 -0.65
C ARG A 39 11.26 -12.03 -0.02
N CYS A 40 11.53 -11.96 1.28
CA CYS A 40 11.69 -10.68 1.94
C CYS A 40 12.94 -9.97 1.42
N VAL A 41 12.77 -8.85 0.72
CA VAL A 41 13.84 -8.04 0.12
C VAL A 41 13.79 -6.60 0.60
N ALA A 42 14.95 -5.94 0.62
CA ALA A 42 15.00 -4.50 0.86
C ALA A 42 14.36 -3.75 -0.32
N ILE A 43 13.52 -2.77 0.00
CA ILE A 43 12.90 -1.86 -0.97
C ILE A 43 13.96 -0.85 -1.43
N LYS A 44 14.47 -1.06 -2.64
CA LYS A 44 15.47 -0.19 -3.29
C LYS A 44 14.80 0.89 -4.16
N PRO A 45 15.48 2.00 -4.46
CA PRO A 45 14.92 3.07 -5.31
C PRO A 45 14.35 2.58 -6.64
N ALA A 46 15.00 1.61 -7.28
CA ALA A 46 14.53 1.02 -8.53
C ALA A 46 13.18 0.30 -8.41
N LEU A 47 12.87 -0.28 -7.25
CA LEU A 47 11.57 -0.90 -6.98
C LEU A 47 10.52 0.16 -6.62
N ILE A 48 10.90 1.18 -5.84
CA ILE A 48 10.03 2.32 -5.48
C ILE A 48 9.49 3.00 -6.74
N ALA A 49 10.36 3.24 -7.73
CA ALA A 49 9.98 3.85 -9.02
C ALA A 49 8.95 3.03 -9.83
N ARG A 50 8.76 1.75 -9.48
CA ARG A 50 7.79 0.87 -10.15
C ARG A 50 6.43 0.85 -9.47
N PHE A 51 6.33 1.30 -8.21
CA PHE A 51 5.05 1.35 -7.51
C PHE A 51 4.13 2.39 -8.15
N LYS A 52 2.90 1.97 -8.41
CA LYS A 52 1.84 2.80 -9.02
C LYS A 52 0.92 3.39 -7.97
N HIS A 53 0.66 2.63 -6.92
CA HIS A 53 -0.22 2.98 -5.83
C HIS A 53 0.21 2.22 -4.59
N CYS A 54 0.24 2.88 -3.45
CA CYS A 54 0.52 2.27 -2.16
C CYS A 54 -0.59 2.65 -1.20
N SER A 55 -1.42 1.69 -0.80
CA SER A 55 -2.41 1.94 0.21
C SER A 55 -1.83 1.69 1.60
N PRO A 56 -2.25 2.45 2.63
CA PRO A 56 -2.11 2.03 4.02
C PRO A 56 -3.02 0.83 4.23
N ALA A 57 -2.61 -0.31 3.69
CA ALA A 57 -3.33 -1.54 3.90
C ALA A 57 -3.21 -1.87 5.39
N ASP A 58 -4.33 -2.18 6.03
CA ASP A 58 -4.32 -3.00 7.23
C ASP A 58 -3.87 -4.43 6.83
N VAL A 59 -2.66 -4.58 6.27
CA VAL A 59 -2.05 -5.89 5.99
C VAL A 59 -1.78 -6.66 7.27
N SER A 60 -1.71 -5.95 8.39
CA SER A 60 -1.90 -6.49 9.73
C SER A 60 -3.18 -7.33 9.82
N LYS A 61 -4.32 -6.90 9.29
CA LYS A 61 -5.55 -7.72 9.26
C LYS A 61 -5.49 -8.84 8.23
N ALA A 62 -4.85 -8.63 7.08
CA ALA A 62 -4.74 -9.66 6.04
C ALA A 62 -3.98 -10.91 6.52
N PHE A 63 -3.05 -10.74 7.46
CA PHE A 63 -2.23 -11.82 8.02
C PHE A 63 -2.35 -11.97 9.54
N GLY A 64 -3.28 -11.27 10.21
CA GLY A 64 -3.41 -11.31 11.68
C GLY A 64 -2.18 -10.81 12.46
N LEU A 65 -1.39 -9.90 11.88
CA LEU A 65 -0.17 -9.33 12.47
C LEU A 65 -0.49 -8.08 13.28
N ASP A 66 0.28 -7.81 14.34
CA ASP A 66 0.10 -6.68 15.25
C ASP A 66 0.89 -5.41 14.85
N PHE A 67 1.61 -5.47 13.74
CA PHE A 67 2.41 -4.36 13.21
C PHE A 67 1.89 -3.82 11.88
N PRO A 68 2.07 -2.51 11.61
CA PRO A 68 1.59 -1.89 10.39
C PRO A 68 2.42 -2.34 9.18
N GLY A 69 1.76 -2.37 8.02
CA GLY A 69 2.41 -2.51 6.72
C GLY A 69 1.67 -1.71 5.65
N ARG A 70 2.08 -1.87 4.39
CA ARG A 70 1.45 -1.23 3.23
C ARG A 70 1.39 -2.20 2.06
N ALA A 71 0.36 -2.09 1.25
CA ALA A 71 0.27 -2.81 -0.03
C ALA A 71 0.65 -1.85 -1.15
N CYS A 72 1.72 -2.17 -1.88
CA CYS A 72 2.26 -1.35 -2.96
C CYS A 72 2.16 -2.09 -4.30
N ARG A 73 1.27 -1.65 -5.17
CA ARG A 73 1.01 -2.28 -6.47
C ARG A 73 2.03 -1.84 -7.50
N VAL A 74 2.66 -2.80 -8.17
CA VAL A 74 3.52 -2.59 -9.35
C VAL A 74 2.73 -2.81 -10.64
N SER A 75 1.90 -3.86 -10.67
CA SER A 75 1.07 -4.26 -11.80
C SER A 75 -0.08 -5.17 -11.32
N PRO A 76 -1.02 -5.57 -12.18
CA PRO A 76 -2.05 -6.57 -11.81
C PRO A 76 -1.49 -7.92 -11.32
N GLN A 77 -0.24 -8.26 -11.66
CA GLN A 77 0.42 -9.53 -11.33
C GLN A 77 1.57 -9.36 -10.33
N SER A 78 1.70 -8.19 -9.71
CA SER A 78 2.77 -7.92 -8.75
C SER A 78 2.35 -6.81 -7.78
N GLU A 79 2.30 -7.18 -6.51
CA GLU A 79 1.95 -6.27 -5.42
C GLU A 79 2.81 -6.62 -4.21
N TYR A 80 3.42 -5.61 -3.60
CA TYR A 80 4.37 -5.80 -2.52
C TYR A 80 3.72 -5.48 -1.18
N MET A 81 3.89 -6.39 -0.22
CA MET A 81 3.61 -6.15 1.18
C MET A 81 4.86 -5.55 1.81
N VAL A 82 4.79 -4.29 2.24
CA VAL A 82 5.93 -3.49 2.69
C VAL A 82 5.84 -3.22 4.18
N TYR A 83 6.94 -3.47 4.89
CA TYR A 83 7.08 -3.35 6.33
C TYR A 83 8.32 -2.54 6.70
N ALA A 84 8.34 -1.99 7.91
CA ALA A 84 9.43 -1.14 8.38
C ALA A 84 10.74 -1.91 8.55
N THR A 85 10.68 -3.17 8.99
CA THR A 85 11.87 -3.97 9.33
C THR A 85 11.91 -5.29 8.57
N ARG A 86 13.12 -5.84 8.44
CA ARG A 86 13.34 -7.17 7.86
C ARG A 86 12.60 -8.26 8.63
N LYS A 87 12.55 -8.16 9.97
CA LYS A 87 11.87 -9.12 10.84
C LYS A 87 10.38 -9.17 10.54
N GLN A 88 9.71 -8.02 10.52
CA GLN A 88 8.28 -7.91 10.22
C GLN A 88 7.94 -8.46 8.83
N CYS A 89 8.77 -8.15 7.84
CA CYS A 89 8.60 -8.65 6.48
C CYS A 89 8.77 -10.18 6.39
N GLN A 90 9.71 -10.76 7.14
CA GLN A 90 9.89 -12.22 7.19
C GLN A 90 8.71 -12.91 7.89
N GLU A 91 8.28 -12.38 9.04
CA GLU A 91 7.12 -12.90 9.78
C GLU A 91 5.84 -12.85 8.95
N ALA A 92 5.60 -11.73 8.25
CA ALA A 92 4.47 -11.61 7.35
C ALA A 92 4.54 -12.58 6.16
N LEU A 93 5.73 -12.79 5.59
CA LEU A 93 5.94 -13.76 4.51
C LEU A 93 5.63 -15.18 4.97
N GLU A 94 6.14 -15.57 6.12
CA GLU A 94 5.90 -16.89 6.72
C GLU A 94 4.40 -17.11 6.99
N THR A 95 3.73 -16.11 7.55
CA THR A 95 2.28 -16.17 7.78
C THR A 95 1.49 -16.25 6.48
N MET A 96 1.86 -15.49 5.45
CA MET A 96 1.23 -15.61 4.13
C MET A 96 1.46 -17.00 3.52
N GLN A 97 2.67 -17.56 3.62
CA GLN A 97 2.99 -18.89 3.08
C GLN A 97 2.29 -20.02 3.84
N ALA A 98 2.12 -19.88 5.16
CA ALA A 98 1.42 -20.86 5.98
C ALA A 98 -0.10 -20.91 5.71
N ASN A 99 -0.67 -19.82 5.19
CA ASN A 99 -2.09 -19.69 4.87
C ASN A 99 -2.40 -19.78 3.36
N ALA A 100 -1.37 -19.89 2.51
CA ALA A 100 -1.58 -20.13 1.09
C ALA A 100 -2.13 -21.56 0.88
N PRO A 101 -3.16 -21.75 0.03
CA PRO A 101 -3.75 -23.07 -0.23
C PRO A 101 -2.80 -24.03 -0.94
#